data_AF-A0A6L8EZA1-F1
#
_entry.id   AF-A0A6L8EZA1-F1
#
_cell.length_a   1.000
_cell.length_b   1.000
_cell.length_c   1.000
_cell.angle_alpha   90.00
_cell.angle_beta   90.00
_cell.angle_gamma   90.00
#
_symmetry.space_group_name_H-M   'P 1'
#
loop_
_entity.id
_entity.type
_entity.pdbx_description
1 polymer ?
#
loop_
_entity_poly.entity_id
_entity_poly.type
_entity_poly.pdbx_seq_one_letter_code
_entity_poly.pdbx_strand_id
1 'polypeptide(L)'
;MEFKKGYPLTHVVHNETFDETFTAYIKKNGVAWLGWIPDLPEVKCEGETVEIVRKELHDILHQTLVAIEEAWDEQFETDVKAGRLEPLIEKARRSCEEGNYTKIV
;
A
#
# COMPACT_ATOMS: atom_id res chain seq x y z
N MET A 1 -12.26 -30.10 1.86
CA MET A 1 -11.26 -29.18 2.45
C MET A 1 -11.81 -28.73 3.79
N GLU A 2 -11.27 -29.25 4.89
CA GLU A 2 -11.70 -28.89 6.24
C GLU A 2 -10.98 -27.61 6.67
N PHE A 3 -11.74 -26.52 6.83
CA PHE A 3 -11.22 -25.26 7.35
C PHE A 3 -11.08 -25.38 8.87
N LYS A 4 -9.85 -25.28 9.39
CA LYS A 4 -9.63 -25.21 10.84
C LYS A 4 -10.32 -23.96 11.39
N LYS A 5 -11.25 -24.16 12.33
CA LYS A 5 -12.00 -23.08 13.00
C LYS A 5 -11.04 -22.01 13.53
N GLY A 6 -11.24 -20.76 13.09
CA GLY A 6 -10.71 -19.56 13.74
C GLY A 6 -9.65 -18.76 12.98
N TYR A 7 -9.05 -19.30 11.92
CA TYR A 7 -8.05 -18.55 11.15
C TYR A 7 -8.66 -17.89 9.90
N PRO A 8 -8.37 -16.60 9.65
CA PRO A 8 -8.75 -15.96 8.39
C PRO A 8 -8.09 -16.69 7.21
N LEU A 9 -8.83 -16.78 6.11
CA LEU A 9 -8.31 -17.20 4.83
C LEU A 9 -7.31 -16.15 4.35
N THR A 10 -6.11 -16.57 4.01
CA THR A 10 -5.09 -15.71 3.41
C THR A 10 -5.21 -15.77 1.89
N HIS A 11 -5.20 -14.61 1.24
CA HIS A 11 -5.21 -14.48 -0.20
C HIS A 11 -4.17 -13.45 -0.64
N VAL A 12 -3.37 -13.78 -1.64
CA VAL A 12 -2.42 -12.85 -2.22
C VAL A 12 -3.15 -12.02 -3.27
N VAL A 13 -3.08 -10.71 -3.13
CA VAL A 13 -3.64 -9.73 -4.08
C VAL A 13 -2.49 -9.01 -4.74
N HIS A 14 -2.44 -9.03 -6.06
CA HIS A 14 -1.44 -8.33 -6.85
C HIS A 14 -2.08 -7.09 -7.49
N ASN A 15 -1.43 -5.93 -7.34
CA ASN A 15 -1.81 -4.72 -8.04
C ASN A 15 -0.88 -4.51 -9.24
N GLU A 16 -1.40 -4.71 -10.44
CA GLU A 16 -0.61 -4.65 -11.67
C GLU A 16 -0.10 -3.24 -12.01
N THR A 17 -0.77 -2.19 -11.55
CA THR A 17 -0.38 -0.80 -11.85
C THR A 17 0.87 -0.40 -11.08
N PHE A 18 0.97 -0.84 -9.83
CA PHE A 18 2.09 -0.52 -8.94
C PHE A 18 3.14 -1.64 -8.87
N ASP A 19 2.90 -2.79 -9.51
CA ASP A 19 3.74 -4.00 -9.41
C ASP A 19 3.96 -4.45 -7.95
N GLU A 20 2.93 -4.28 -7.12
CA GLU A 20 2.98 -4.55 -5.68
C GLU A 20 2.05 -5.71 -5.29
N THR A 21 2.48 -6.50 -4.31
CA THR A 21 1.76 -7.67 -3.83
C THR A 21 1.45 -7.55 -2.34
N PHE A 22 0.19 -7.83 -1.98
CA PHE A 22 -0.31 -7.70 -0.62
C PHE A 22 -0.93 -9.00 -0.11
N THR A 23 -0.87 -9.21 1.20
CA THR A 23 -1.58 -10.31 1.85
C THR A 23 -2.93 -9.81 2.39
N ALA A 24 -4.01 -10.25 1.74
CA ALA A 24 -5.36 -10.05 2.21
C ALA A 24 -5.81 -11.16 3.16
N TYR A 25 -6.60 -10.78 4.15
CA TYR A 25 -7.19 -11.65 5.15
C TYR A 25 -8.71 -11.61 4.99
N ILE A 26 -9.34 -12.78 4.89
CA ILE A 26 -10.78 -12.91 4.73
C ILE A 26 -11.32 -13.82 5.83
N LYS A 27 -12.25 -13.33 6.65
CA LYS A 27 -12.89 -14.12 7.71
C LYS A 27 -14.40 -14.09 7.58
N LYS A 28 -15.05 -15.16 8.04
CA LYS A 28 -16.51 -15.18 8.16
C LYS A 28 -16.94 -14.19 9.25
N ASN A 29 -17.90 -13.32 8.95
CA ASN A 29 -18.47 -12.35 9.88
C ASN A 29 -20.00 -12.49 9.91
N GLY A 30 -20.53 -13.35 10.78
CA GLY A 30 -21.96 -13.65 10.81
C GLY A 30 -22.45 -14.28 9.51
N VAL A 31 -23.42 -13.64 8.85
CA VAL A 31 -23.91 -14.05 7.51
C VAL A 31 -23.00 -13.61 6.37
N ALA A 32 -22.17 -12.59 6.60
CA ALA A 32 -21.28 -11.99 5.61
C ALA A 32 -19.83 -12.52 5.74
N TRP A 33 -18.94 -11.96 4.94
CA TRP A 33 -17.49 -12.14 4.96
C TRP A 33 -16.84 -10.76 5.07
N LEU A 34 -15.81 -10.65 5.92
CA LEU A 34 -15.00 -9.45 6.07
C LEU A 34 -13.63 -9.70 5.46
N GLY A 35 -13.20 -8.81 4.57
CA GLY A 35 -11.87 -8.78 3.98
C GLY A 35 -11.09 -7.55 4.43
N TRP A 36 -9.78 -7.69 4.64
CA TRP A 36 -8.89 -6.55 4.89
C TRP A 36 -7.42 -6.86 4.55
N ILE A 37 -6.61 -5.82 4.36
CA ILE A 37 -5.16 -5.92 4.19
C ILE A 37 -4.49 -5.26 5.42
N PRO A 38 -3.73 -5.99 6.26
CA PRO A 38 -3.14 -5.42 7.47
C PRO A 38 -2.14 -4.30 7.22
N ASP A 39 -1.42 -4.37 6.09
CA ASP A 39 -0.43 -3.37 5.71
C ASP A 39 -1.08 -2.05 5.28
N LEU A 40 -2.35 -2.09 4.86
CA LEU A 40 -3.16 -0.95 4.42
C LEU A 40 -4.53 -1.01 5.11
N PRO A 41 -4.64 -0.56 6.38
CA PRO A 41 -5.85 -0.73 7.20
C PRO A 41 -7.10 -0.02 6.64
N GLU A 42 -6.91 0.95 5.76
CA GLU A 42 -7.96 1.58 4.96
C GLU A 42 -8.59 0.63 3.92
N VAL A 43 -7.85 -0.38 3.45
CA VAL A 43 -8.35 -1.40 2.52
C VAL A 43 -9.09 -2.50 3.29
N LYS A 44 -10.40 -2.29 3.45
CA LYS A 44 -11.32 -3.24 4.09
C LYS A 44 -12.71 -3.20 3.47
N CYS A 45 -13.38 -4.34 3.39
CA CYS A 45 -14.75 -4.44 2.90
C CYS A 45 -15.50 -5.64 3.49
N GLU A 46 -16.82 -5.61 3.36
CA GLU A 46 -17.70 -6.74 3.72
C GLU A 46 -18.56 -7.15 2.53
N GLY A 47 -18.74 -8.46 2.34
CA GLY A 47 -19.51 -8.99 1.22
C GLY A 47 -20.22 -10.30 1.56
N GLU A 48 -21.22 -10.66 0.77
CA GLU A 48 -22.04 -11.87 1.00
C GLU A 48 -21.26 -13.16 0.72
N THR A 49 -20.28 -13.10 -0.18
CA THR A 49 -19.40 -14.23 -0.56
C THR A 49 -17.93 -13.85 -0.50
N VAL A 50 -17.06 -14.86 -0.46
CA VAL A 50 -15.60 -14.65 -0.49
C VAL A 50 -15.18 -14.01 -1.82
N GLU A 51 -15.84 -14.36 -2.92
CA GLU A 51 -15.55 -13.86 -4.25
C GLU A 51 -15.88 -12.36 -4.38
N ILE A 52 -17.01 -11.93 -3.81
CA ILE A 52 -17.38 -10.50 -3.75
C ILE A 52 -16.31 -9.74 -2.96
N VAL A 53 -15.96 -10.24 -1.78
CA VAL A 53 -14.92 -9.62 -0.93
C VAL A 53 -13.59 -9.53 -1.66
N ARG A 54 -13.15 -10.58 -2.37
CA ARG A 54 -11.88 -10.55 -3.12
C ARG A 54 -11.87 -9.48 -4.21
N LYS A 55 -12.96 -9.39 -4.98
CA LYS A 55 -13.08 -8.39 -6.04
C LYS A 55 -13.05 -6.98 -5.46
N GLU A 56 -13.86 -6.73 -4.44
CA GLU A 56 -13.93 -5.42 -3.79
C GLU A 56 -12.60 -5.04 -3.12
N LEU A 57 -11.91 -5.99 -2.49
CA LEU A 57 -10.58 -5.74 -1.93
C LEU A 57 -9.58 -5.31 -2.99
N HIS A 58 -9.59 -5.95 -4.17
CA HIS A 58 -8.72 -5.57 -5.27
C HIS A 58 -9.02 -4.15 -5.76
N ASP A 59 -10.29 -3.80 -5.94
CA ASP A 59 -10.70 -2.48 -6.40
C ASP A 59 -10.36 -1.38 -5.38
N ILE A 60 -10.64 -1.61 -4.09
CA ILE A 60 -10.33 -0.66 -3.00
C ILE A 60 -8.81 -0.51 -2.84
N LEU A 61 -8.05 -1.62 -2.93
CA LEU A 61 -6.59 -1.58 -2.89
C LEU A 61 -6.04 -0.67 -3.98
N HIS A 62 -6.52 -0.85 -5.22
CA HIS A 62 -6.06 -0.03 -6.34
C HIS A 62 -6.38 1.44 -6.15
N GLN A 63 -7.60 1.78 -5.76
CA GLN A 63 -7.98 3.17 -5.48
C GLN A 63 -7.16 3.80 -4.35
N THR A 64 -6.85 3.01 -3.32
CA THR A 64 -6.04 3.46 -2.18
C THR A 64 -4.62 3.79 -2.63
N LEU A 65 -3.99 2.93 -3.42
CA LEU A 65 -2.63 3.17 -3.91
C LEU A 65 -2.56 4.38 -4.85
N VAL A 66 -3.56 4.56 -5.73
CA VAL A 66 -3.67 5.76 -6.57
C VAL A 66 -3.77 7.02 -5.71
N ALA A 67 -4.63 7.02 -4.70
CA ALA A 67 -4.77 8.18 -3.81
C ALA A 67 -3.50 8.48 -3.00
N ILE A 68 -2.75 7.45 -2.62
CA ILE A 68 -1.44 7.60 -1.96
C ILE A 68 -0.44 8.24 -2.93
N GLU A 69 -0.33 7.74 -4.16
CA GLU A 69 0.57 8.29 -5.19
C GLU A 69 0.25 9.75 -5.49
N GLU A 70 -1.03 10.09 -5.72
CA GLU A 70 -1.46 11.48 -5.96
C GLU A 70 -1.11 12.40 -4.78
N ALA A 71 -1.32 11.94 -3.54
CA ALA A 71 -0.96 12.71 -2.35
C ALA A 71 0.57 12.90 -2.22
N TRP A 72 1.35 11.90 -2.62
CA TRP A 72 2.82 12.01 -2.67
C TRP A 72 3.26 13.05 -3.71
N ASP A 73 2.67 13.04 -4.90
CA ASP A 73 2.97 14.01 -5.96
C ASP A 73 2.65 15.44 -5.53
N GLU A 74 1.47 15.67 -4.95
CA GLU A 74 1.07 16.99 -4.45
C GLU A 74 1.99 17.48 -3.33
N GLN A 75 2.35 16.60 -2.40
CA GLN A 75 3.24 16.93 -1.29
C GLN A 75 4.66 17.22 -1.81
N PHE A 76 5.16 16.42 -2.75
CA PHE A 76 6.47 16.62 -3.35
C PHE A 76 6.55 17.97 -4.07
N GLU A 77 5.57 18.32 -4.91
CA GLU A 77 5.51 19.62 -5.56
C GLU A 77 5.48 20.77 -4.56
N THR A 78 4.72 20.61 -3.48
CA THR A 78 4.62 21.61 -2.41
C THR A 78 5.96 21.79 -1.72
N ASP A 79 6.67 20.70 -1.42
CA ASP A 79 7.97 20.75 -0.76
C ASP A 79 9.05 21.33 -1.66
N VAL A 80 9.02 21.05 -2.97
CA VAL A 80 9.86 21.71 -3.99
C VAL A 80 9.61 23.21 -4.00
N LYS A 81 8.35 23.64 -4.10
CA LYS A 81 8.00 25.08 -4.15
C LYS A 81 8.34 25.80 -2.84
N ALA A 82 8.21 25.11 -1.71
CA ALA A 82 8.51 25.65 -0.38
C ALA A 82 10.01 25.66 -0.03
N GLY A 83 10.85 25.13 -0.92
CA GLY A 83 12.28 25.07 -0.73
C GLY A 83 12.73 24.12 0.39
N ARG A 84 11.95 23.06 0.63
CA ARG A 84 12.21 22.10 1.73
C ARG A 84 13.20 21.01 1.33
N LEU A 85 13.50 20.85 0.04
CA LEU A 85 14.44 19.85 -0.47
C LEU A 85 15.87 20.42 -0.59
N GLU A 86 16.07 21.72 -0.45
CA GLU A 86 17.34 22.42 -0.55
C GLU A 86 18.39 21.91 0.44
N PRO A 87 18.04 21.61 1.71
CA PRO A 87 18.98 20.98 2.63
C PRO A 87 19.45 19.61 2.13
N LEU A 88 18.60 18.83 1.46
CA LEU A 88 18.96 17.54 0.88
C LEU A 88 19.88 17.71 -0.33
N ILE A 89 19.62 18.71 -1.18
CA ILE A 89 20.47 19.07 -2.33
C ILE A 89 21.86 19.49 -1.85
N GLU A 90 21.95 20.37 -0.84
CA GLU A 90 23.22 20.83 -0.28
C GLU A 90 24.00 19.69 0.38
N LYS A 91 23.31 18.78 1.09
CA LYS A 91 23.92 17.59 1.65
C LYS A 91 24.47 16.67 0.56
N ALA A 92 23.70 16.42 -0.50
CA ALA A 92 24.14 15.61 -1.64
C ALA A 92 25.37 16.22 -2.33
N ARG A 93 25.37 17.55 -2.54
CA ARG A 93 26.51 18.29 -3.10
C ARG A 93 27.77 18.09 -2.25
N ARG A 94 27.66 18.28 -0.94
CA ARG A 94 28.78 18.10 -0.01
C ARG A 94 29.32 16.66 -0.01
N SER A 95 28.43 15.67 -0.01
CA SER A 95 28.82 14.26 -0.13
C SER A 95 29.59 13.97 -1.42
N CYS A 96 29.20 14.59 -2.55
CA CYS A 96 29.95 14.49 -3.80
C CYS A 96 31.33 15.14 -3.73
N GLU A 97 31.43 16.33 -3.14
CA GLU A 97 32.70 17.06 -2.97
C GLU A 97 33.68 16.33 -2.07
N GLU A 98 33.19 15.66 -1.02
CA GLU A 98 33.98 14.88 -0.06
C GLU A 98 34.30 13.46 -0.55
N GLY A 99 33.77 13.04 -1.70
CA GLY A 99 33.90 11.66 -2.20
C GLY A 99 33.14 10.61 -1.37
N ASN A 100 32.23 11.06 -0.50
CA ASN A 100 31.42 10.23 0.39
C ASN A 100 30.13 9.80 -0.31
N TYR A 101 30.25 8.95 -1.34
CA TYR A 101 29.09 8.35 -1.97
C TYR A 101 28.52 7.27 -1.06
N THR A 102 27.32 7.51 -0.52
CA THR A 102 26.56 6.40 0.06
C THR A 102 26.02 5.59 -1.11
N LYS A 103 26.41 4.31 -1.23
CA LYS A 103 25.73 3.39 -2.15
C LYS A 103 24.25 3.40 -1.75
N ILE A 104 23.40 3.91 -2.63
CA ILE A 104 21.96 3.68 -2.53
C ILE A 104 21.79 2.22 -2.96
N VAL A 105 21.44 1.37 -1.99
CA VAL A 105 21.22 -0.07 -2.17
C VAL A 105 19.80 -0.29 -2.66
#